data_AF-S9VSC6-F1
#
_entry.id   AF-S9VSC6-F1
#
_cell.length_a   1.000
_cell.length_b   1.000
_cell.length_c   1.000
_cell.angle_alpha   90.00
_cell.angle_beta   90.00
_cell.angle_gamma   90.00
#
_symmetry.space_group_name_H-M   'P 1'
#
loop_
_entity.id
_entity.type
_entity.pdbx_description
1 polymer ?
#
loop_
_entity_poly.entity_id
_entity_poly.type
_entity_poly.pdbx_seq_one_letter_code
_entity_poly.pdbx_strand_id
1 'polypeptide(L)'
;MLHVFLDMDLQVLGGEPERYAQYADQIRQEYEPVVGADAYNTNRCLFLSSFLERPMWFKTPYFFYTYEQRARENVKRERETLAAAAKAVRS
;
A
#
# COMPACT_ATOMS: atom_id res chain seq x y z
N MET A 1 -0.01 -0.05 24.85
CA MET A 1 -0.39 -1.34 24.23
C MET A 1 -1.04 -1.18 22.86
N LEU A 2 -1.98 -0.25 22.65
CA LEU A 2 -2.69 -0.08 21.36
C LEU A 2 -1.77 0.11 20.13
N HIS A 3 -0.63 0.80 20.29
CA HIS A 3 0.32 1.05 19.19
C HIS A 3 0.95 -0.22 18.60
N VAL A 4 1.22 -1.24 19.42
CA VAL A 4 1.82 -2.49 18.93
C VAL A 4 0.84 -3.25 18.03
N PHE A 5 -0.46 -3.24 18.36
CA PHE A 5 -1.49 -3.86 17.53
C PHE A 5 -1.62 -3.16 16.17
N LEU A 6 -1.59 -1.83 16.16
CA LEU A 6 -1.61 -1.06 14.91
C LEU A 6 -0.36 -1.32 14.07
N ASP A 7 0.81 -1.41 14.71
CA ASP A 7 2.06 -1.72 14.00
C ASP A 7 2.06 -3.14 13.42
N MET A 8 1.46 -4.10 14.12
CA MET A 8 1.29 -5.48 13.63
C MET A 8 0.36 -5.53 12.41
N ASP A 9 -0.74 -4.78 12.44
CA ASP A 9 -1.68 -4.70 11.31
C ASP A 9 -0.99 -4.10 10.06
N LEU A 10 -0.17 -3.07 10.25
CA LEU A 10 0.58 -2.43 9.18
C LEU A 10 1.84 -3.19 8.73
N GLN A 11 2.26 -4.24 9.46
CA GLN A 11 3.53 -4.94 9.21
C GLN A 11 3.63 -5.48 7.79
N VAL A 12 2.51 -5.92 7.21
CA VAL A 12 2.45 -6.47 5.84
C VAL A 12 3.00 -5.49 4.80
N LEU A 13 2.83 -4.18 5.03
CA LEU A 13 3.32 -3.14 4.13
C LEU A 13 4.84 -3.17 4.04
N GLY A 14 5.49 -3.41 5.18
CA GLY A 14 6.94 -3.52 5.29
C GLY A 14 7.46 -4.94 5.08
N GLY A 15 6.70 -5.86 4.49
CA GLY A 15 7.23 -7.18 4.09
C GLY A 15 8.22 -7.09 2.93
N GLU A 16 8.84 -8.23 2.58
CA GLU A 16 9.64 -8.32 1.35
C GLU A 16 8.81 -7.89 0.13
N PRO A 17 9.42 -7.23 -0.88
CA PRO A 17 8.71 -6.70 -2.04
C PRO A 17 7.77 -7.70 -2.72
N GLU A 18 8.19 -8.96 -2.85
CA GLU A 18 7.42 -10.03 -3.48
C GLU A 18 6.19 -10.39 -2.66
N ARG A 19 6.32 -10.42 -1.32
CA ARG A 19 5.21 -10.69 -0.41
C ARG A 19 4.22 -9.54 -0.39
N TYR A 20 4.71 -8.30 -0.46
CA TYR A 20 3.86 -7.13 -0.58
C TYR A 20 3.08 -7.13 -1.91
N ALA A 21 3.74 -7.47 -3.01
CA ALA A 21 3.08 -7.57 -4.32
C ALA A 21 1.95 -8.60 -4.31
N GLN A 22 2.18 -9.79 -3.73
CA GLN A 22 1.13 -10.80 -3.54
C GLN A 22 -0.03 -10.29 -2.69
N TYR A 23 0.25 -9.56 -1.61
CA TYR A 23 -0.77 -8.92 -0.79
C TYR A 23 -1.59 -7.89 -1.59
N ALA A 24 -0.92 -7.01 -2.35
CA ALA A 24 -1.60 -6.01 -3.17
C ALA A 24 -2.49 -6.66 -4.25
N ASP A 25 -2.02 -7.75 -4.87
CA ASP A 25 -2.78 -8.51 -5.86
C ASP A 25 -4.03 -9.17 -5.23
N GLN A 26 -3.93 -9.69 -4.01
CA GLN A 26 -5.09 -10.24 -3.28
C GLN A 26 -6.14 -9.16 -3.00
N ILE A 27 -5.72 -7.99 -2.52
CA ILE A 27 -6.62 -6.83 -2.34
C ILE A 27 -7.27 -6.45 -3.66
N ARG A 28 -6.52 -6.44 -4.76
CA ARG A 28 -7.07 -6.14 -6.08
C ARG A 28 -8.15 -7.14 -6.50
N GLN A 29 -7.89 -8.44 -6.33
CA GLN A 29 -8.85 -9.49 -6.67
C GLN A 29 -10.15 -9.40 -5.87
N GLU A 30 -10.10 -8.91 -4.63
CA GLU A 30 -11.29 -8.74 -3.79
C GLU A 30 -12.14 -7.54 -4.22
N TYR A 31 -11.51 -6.39 -4.48
CA TYR A 31 -12.23 -5.13 -4.69
C TYR A 31 -12.49 -4.79 -6.16
N GLU A 32 -11.57 -5.11 -7.08
CA GLU A 32 -11.72 -4.78 -8.50
C GLU A 32 -13.04 -5.30 -9.11
N PRO A 33 -13.50 -6.54 -8.86
CA PRO A 33 -14.75 -7.04 -9.43
C PRO A 33 -15.99 -6.25 -8.97
N VAL A 34 -15.92 -5.59 -7.80
CA VAL A 34 -17.05 -4.84 -7.22
C VAL A 34 -17.11 -3.42 -7.75
N VAL A 35 -15.96 -2.76 -7.93
CA VAL A 35 -15.90 -1.33 -8.31
C VAL A 35 -15.46 -1.09 -9.75
N GLY A 36 -14.91 -2.11 -10.41
CA GLY A 36 -14.29 -2.01 -11.74
C GLY A 36 -12.83 -1.52 -11.69
N ALA A 37 -12.05 -1.88 -12.71
CA ALA A 37 -10.61 -1.64 -12.76
C ALA A 37 -10.22 -0.15 -12.68
N ASP A 38 -10.94 0.76 -13.36
CA ASP A 38 -10.60 2.19 -13.35
C ASP A 38 -10.84 2.83 -11.97
N ALA A 39 -12.00 2.53 -11.36
CA ALA A 39 -12.33 3.01 -10.02
C ALA A 39 -11.38 2.42 -8.97
N TYR A 40 -11.03 1.13 -9.07
CA TYR A 40 -10.04 0.52 -8.20
C TYR A 40 -8.69 1.22 -8.30
N ASN A 41 -8.13 1.34 -9.52
CA ASN A 41 -6.81 1.96 -9.73
C ASN A 41 -6.78 3.40 -9.22
N THR A 42 -7.81 4.19 -9.52
CA THR A 42 -7.90 5.60 -9.10
C THR A 42 -7.99 5.71 -7.58
N ASN A 43 -8.95 5.01 -6.94
CA ASN A 43 -9.19 5.12 -5.51
C ASN A 43 -8.03 4.53 -4.69
N ARG A 44 -7.45 3.42 -5.13
CA ARG A 44 -6.28 2.80 -4.49
C ARG A 44 -5.06 3.71 -4.59
N CYS A 45 -4.81 4.32 -5.75
CA CYS A 45 -3.72 5.28 -5.92
C CYS A 45 -3.88 6.52 -5.00
N LEU A 46 -5.11 7.06 -4.88
CA LEU A 46 -5.42 8.16 -3.96
C LEU A 46 -5.21 7.77 -2.50
N PHE A 47 -5.71 6.60 -2.09
CA PHE A 47 -5.52 6.07 -0.75
C PHE A 47 -4.04 5.96 -0.39
N LEU A 48 -3.24 5.31 -1.25
CA LEU A 48 -1.80 5.13 -1.02
C LEU A 48 -1.04 6.47 -1.01
N SER A 49 -1.46 7.43 -1.82
CA SER A 49 -0.90 8.79 -1.82
C SER A 49 -1.13 9.48 -0.47
N SER A 50 -2.38 9.48 0.03
CA SER A 50 -2.71 10.03 1.35
C SER A 50 -1.97 9.32 2.49
N PHE A 51 -1.68 8.03 2.31
CA PHE A 51 -0.96 7.23 3.29
C PHE A 51 0.54 7.62 3.35
N LEU A 52 1.16 7.88 2.20
CA LEU A 52 2.55 8.33 2.08
C LEU A 52 2.84 9.71 2.70
N GLU A 53 1.84 10.58 2.79
CA GLU A 53 1.95 11.90 3.41
C GLU A 53 2.14 11.83 4.93
N ARG A 54 1.78 10.71 5.56
CA ARG A 54 1.97 10.54 7.00
C ARG A 54 3.47 10.47 7.32
N PRO A 55 3.98 11.21 8.32
CA PRO A 55 5.41 11.28 8.62
C PRO A 55 5.97 10.00 9.22
N MET A 56 5.13 9.19 9.86
CA MET A 56 5.52 7.96 10.55
C MET A 56 4.35 6.98 10.51
N TRP A 57 4.57 5.77 10.00
CA TRP A 57 3.54 4.74 9.93
C TRP A 57 3.59 3.87 11.17
N PHE A 58 4.76 3.32 11.48
CA PHE A 58 4.98 2.49 12.65
C PHE A 58 5.31 3.34 13.89
N LYS A 59 4.61 3.10 14.99
CA LYS A 59 4.65 3.93 16.20
C LYS A 59 5.65 3.44 17.24
N THR A 60 6.03 2.17 17.18
CA THR A 60 7.03 1.61 18.08
C THR A 60 8.41 1.57 17.42
N PRO A 61 9.50 1.76 18.20
CA PRO A 61 10.86 1.79 17.65
C PRO A 61 11.21 0.52 16.85
N TYR A 62 10.87 -0.66 17.38
CA TYR A 62 11.16 -1.93 16.70
C TYR A 62 10.55 -1.97 15.30
N PHE A 63 9.25 -1.70 15.18
CA PHE A 63 8.58 -1.75 13.88
C PHE A 63 9.03 -0.63 12.95
N PHE A 64 9.26 0.58 13.48
CA PHE A 64 9.75 1.70 12.70
C PHE A 64 11.10 1.39 12.04
N TYR A 65 12.10 0.97 12.82
CA TYR A 65 13.43 0.68 12.28
C TYR A 65 13.46 -0.57 11.40
N THR A 66 12.54 -1.51 11.58
CA THR A 66 12.50 -2.76 10.80
C THR A 66 11.73 -2.61 9.49
N TYR A 67 10.64 -1.82 9.46
CA TYR A 67 9.65 -1.88 8.39
C TYR A 67 9.38 -0.57 7.68
N GLU A 68 9.59 0.59 8.32
CA GLU A 68 9.12 1.89 7.77
C GLU A 68 9.66 2.17 6.37
N GLN A 69 10.98 2.02 6.17
CA GLN A 69 11.61 2.31 4.88
C GLN A 69 11.05 1.41 3.78
N ARG A 70 11.08 0.09 4.00
CA ARG A 70 10.59 -0.89 3.02
C ARG A 70 9.10 -0.73 2.74
N ALA A 71 8.30 -0.42 3.77
CA ALA A 71 6.87 -0.16 3.61
C ALA A 71 6.61 1.02 2.67
N ARG A 72 7.37 2.11 2.83
CA ARG A 72 7.26 3.27 1.95
C ARG A 72 7.68 2.96 0.53
N GLU A 73 8.75 2.21 0.34
CA GLU A 73 9.22 1.80 -1.00
C GLU A 73 8.19 0.92 -1.71
N ASN A 74 7.62 -0.06 -1.00
CA ASN A 74 6.57 -0.93 -1.51
C ASN A 74 5.31 -0.16 -1.94
N VAL A 75 4.79 0.70 -1.06
CA VAL A 75 3.59 1.50 -1.36
C VAL A 75 3.84 2.51 -2.48
N LYS A 76 5.03 3.13 -2.54
CA LYS A 76 5.39 4.03 -3.66
C LYS A 76 5.38 3.29 -4.99
N ARG A 77 5.97 2.08 -5.03
CA ARG A 77 6.02 1.23 -6.22
C ARG A 77 4.61 0.87 -6.70
N GLU A 78 3.75 0.39 -5.80
CA GLU A 78 2.35 0.08 -6.15
C GLU A 78 1.62 1.31 -6.71
N ARG A 79 1.71 2.45 -6.02
CA ARG A 79 1.09 3.70 -6.47
C ARG A 79 1.55 4.10 -7.87
N GLU A 80 2.84 3.98 -8.17
CA GLU A 80 3.40 4.31 -9.49
C GLU A 80 2.87 3.37 -10.58
N THR A 81 2.80 2.06 -10.29
CA THR A 81 2.20 1.08 -11.20
C THR A 81 0.72 1.38 -11.48
N LEU A 82 -0.06 1.71 -10.45
CA LEU A 82 -1.48 2.04 -10.59
C LEU A 82 -1.70 3.35 -11.35
N ALA A 83 -0.86 4.37 -11.10
CA ALA A 83 -0.92 5.64 -11.82
C ALA A 83 -0.61 5.48 -13.31
N ALA A 84 0.36 4.61 -13.67
CA ALA A 84 0.65 4.27 -15.06
C ALA A 84 -0.54 3.55 -15.72
N ALA A 85 -1.15 2.57 -15.03
CA ALA A 85 -2.31 1.84 -15.52
C ALA A 85 -3.53 2.75 -15.76
N ALA A 86 -3.81 3.69 -14.86
CA ALA A 86 -4.91 4.65 -15.02
C ALA A 86 -4.69 5.62 -16.21
N LYS A 87 -3.43 5.94 -16.54
CA LYS A 87 -3.09 6.75 -17.71
C LYS A 87 -3.31 5.99 -19.02
N ALA A 88 -2.95 4.71 -19.06
CA ALA A 88 -3.05 3.87 -20.26
C ALA A 88 -4.50 3.55 -20.68
N VAL A 89 -5.44 3.55 -19.74
CA VAL A 89 -6.88 3.34 -20.02
C VAL A 89 -7.53 4.59 -20.64
N ARG A 90 -6.92 5.77 -20.44
CA ARG A 90 -7.47 7.07 -20.90
C ARG A 90 -6.87 7.55 -22.23
N SER A 91 -5.92 6.80 -22.81
CA SER A 91 -5.30 7.04 -24.12
C SER A 91 -5.91 6.13 -25.17
#